data_AF-A0A6G8P1F5-F1
#
_entry.id   AF-A0A6G8P1F5-F1
#
_cell.length_a   1.000
_cell.length_b   1.000
_cell.length_c   1.000
_cell.angle_alpha   90.00
_cell.angle_beta   90.00
_cell.angle_gamma   90.00
#
_symmetry.space_group_name_H-M   'P 1'
#
loop_
_entity.id
_entity.type
_entity.pdbx_description
1 polymer ?
#
loop_
_entity_poly.entity_id
_entity_poly.type
_entity_poly.pdbx_seq_one_letter_code
_entity_poly.pdbx_strand_id
1 'polypeptide(L)' 'MKFAKVTLTQEQQSALVAFATSHGRNWKSALRRLWDTGRDEREPNGPLLRQVRNTLGPSCLVRYRVPDQNK' A
#
# COMPACT_ATOMS: atom_id res chain seq x y z
N MET A 1 -2.99 -24.07 10.52
CA MET A 1 -3.52 -22.71 10.74
C MET A 1 -3.96 -22.15 9.40
N LYS A 2 -5.26 -21.88 9.23
CA LYS A 2 -5.81 -21.30 7.98
C LYS A 2 -5.42 -19.83 7.97
N PHE A 3 -4.56 -19.41 7.04
CA PHE A 3 -4.30 -17.98 6.83
C PHE A 3 -5.63 -17.34 6.43
N ALA A 4 -6.27 -16.65 7.38
CA ALA A 4 -7.41 -15.80 7.07
C ALA A 4 -6.97 -14.92 5.90
N LYS A 5 -7.82 -14.83 4.87
CA LYS A 5 -7.54 -14.03 3.66
C LYS A 5 -7.46 -12.58 4.11
N VAL A 6 -6.25 -12.13 4.46
CA VAL A 6 -6.05 -10.83 5.09
C VAL A 6 -6.50 -9.78 4.08
N THR A 7 -7.52 -9.02 4.46
CA THR A 7 -8.19 -8.05 3.61
C THR A 7 -7.93 -6.67 4.17
N LEU A 8 -7.47 -5.75 3.32
CA LEU A 8 -7.22 -4.37 3.72
C LEU A 8 -8.53 -3.66 4.03
N THR A 9 -8.52 -2.79 5.04
CA THR A 9 -9.66 -1.91 5.32
C THR A 9 -9.85 -0.90 4.18
N GLN A 10 -11.04 -0.30 4.10
CA GLN A 10 -11.32 0.71 3.06
C GLN A 10 -10.33 1.89 3.12
N GLU A 11 -9.96 2.34 4.33
CA GLU A 11 -9.00 3.43 4.52
C GLU A 11 -7.60 3.06 4.02
N GLN A 12 -7.14 1.85 4.30
CA GLN A 12 -5.87 1.33 3.82
C GLN A 12 -5.84 1.21 2.29
N GLN A 13 -6.96 0.79 1.69
CA GLN A 13 -7.11 0.76 0.24
C GLN A 13 -7.08 2.18 -0.36
N SER A 14 -7.84 3.12 0.21
CA SER A 14 -7.86 4.51 -0.23
C SER A 14 -6.48 5.17 -0.11
N ALA A 15 -5.74 4.90 0.95
CA ALA A 15 -4.36 5.36 1.12
C ALA A 15 -3.41 4.83 0.03
N LEU A 16 -3.53 3.53 -0.29
CA LEU A 16 -2.77 2.91 -1.39
C LEU A 16 -3.12 3.50 -2.75
N VAL A 17 -4.42 3.71 -3.01
CA VAL A 17 -4.90 4.33 -4.26
C VAL A 17 -4.38 5.76 -4.37
N ALA A 18 -4.52 6.58 -3.33
CA ALA A 18 -4.01 7.95 -3.32
C ALA A 18 -2.50 7.99 -3.56
N PHE A 19 -1.74 7.11 -2.87
CA PHE A 19 -0.29 7.01 -3.09
C PHE A 19 0.04 6.59 -4.53
N ALA A 20 -0.70 5.61 -5.07
CA ALA A 20 -0.53 5.12 -6.43
C ALA A 20 -0.79 6.21 -7.48
N THR A 21 -1.85 6.99 -7.29
CA THR A 21 -2.20 8.13 -8.15
C THR A 21 -1.12 9.21 -8.11
N SER A 22 -0.61 9.57 -6.93
CA SER A 22 0.43 10.61 -6.79
C SER A 22 1.78 10.21 -7.37
N HIS A 23 2.16 8.92 -7.31
CA HIS A 23 3.47 8.44 -7.75
C HIS A 23 3.47 7.81 -9.15
N GLY A 24 2.31 7.62 -9.76
CA GLY A 24 2.16 7.08 -11.11
C GLY A 24 2.68 5.65 -11.26
N ARG A 25 3.14 5.29 -12.46
CA ARG A 25 3.50 3.89 -12.83
C ARG A 25 4.52 3.20 -11.91
N ASN A 26 5.37 3.97 -11.24
CA ASN A 26 6.44 3.46 -10.37
C ASN A 26 6.07 3.46 -8.88
N TRP A 27 4.80 3.71 -8.54
CA TRP A 27 4.34 3.83 -7.15
C TRP A 27 4.71 2.62 -6.29
N LYS A 28 4.67 1.40 -6.84
CA LYS A 28 5.03 0.19 -6.09
C LYS A 28 6.49 0.21 -5.63
N SER A 29 7.40 0.57 -6.54
CA SER A 29 8.83 0.68 -6.25
C SER A 29 9.12 1.82 -5.28
N ALA A 30 8.43 2.96 -5.45
CA ALA A 30 8.53 4.10 -4.52
C ALA A 30 8.08 3.72 -3.11
N LEU A 31 6.90 3.10 -2.97
CA LEU A 31 6.36 2.68 -1.68
C LEU A 31 7.26 1.65 -1.00
N ARG A 32 7.79 0.69 -1.76
CA ARG A 32 8.74 -0.30 -1.24
C ARG A 32 10.00 0.37 -0.68
N ARG A 33 10.57 1.33 -1.41
CA ARG A 33 11.72 2.11 -0.96
C ARG A 33 11.40 2.93 0.30
N LEU A 34 10.21 3.51 0.40
CA LEU A 34 9.78 4.23 1.61
C LEU A 34 9.69 3.29 2.81
N TRP A 35 9.10 2.10 2.63
CA TRP A 35 9.04 1.08 3.68
C TRP A 35 10.43 0.60 4.14
N ASP A 36 11.36 0.39 3.21
CA ASP A 36 12.71 -0.08 3.52
C ASP A 36 13.53 1.01 4.24
N THR A 37 13.26 2.30 3.96
CA THR A 37 13.95 3.44 4.58
C THR A 37 13.24 4.02 5.80
N GLY A 38 12.04 3.52 6.14
CA GLY A 38 11.17 4.07 7.18
C GLY A 38 10.58 5.45 6.87
N ARG A 39 10.80 5.97 5.65
CA ARG A 39 10.37 7.32 5.24
C ARG A 39 8.89 7.41 4.88
N ASP A 40 8.16 6.30 4.91
CA ASP A 40 6.71 6.28 4.71
C ASP A 40 5.97 7.16 5.74
N GLU A 41 6.56 7.46 6.90
CA GLU A 41 6.01 8.43 7.88
C GLU A 41 5.85 9.86 7.33
N ARG A 42 6.56 10.21 6.26
CA ARG A 42 6.51 11.53 5.63
C ARG A 42 5.38 11.66 4.61
N GLU A 43 4.73 10.55 4.27
CA GLU A 43 3.59 10.54 3.37
C GLU A 43 2.31 10.93 4.13
N PRO A 44 1.36 11.64 3.49
CA PRO A 44 0.10 12.04 4.11
C PRO A 44 -0.67 10.88 4.77
N ASN A 45 -0.53 9.67 4.22
CA ASN A 45 -1.17 8.45 4.74
C ASN A 45 -0.15 7.41 5.26
N GLY A 46 1.03 7.87 5.71
CA GLY A 46 2.12 7.01 6.18
C GLY A 46 1.72 5.91 7.16
N PRO A 47 0.95 6.21 8.23
CA PRO A 47 0.48 5.19 9.17
C PRO A 47 -0.33 4.08 8.51
N LEU A 48 -1.24 4.43 7.58
CA LEU A 48 -2.07 3.46 6.85
C LEU A 48 -1.23 2.62 5.87
N LEU A 49 -0.29 3.25 5.17
CA LEU A 49 0.66 2.55 4.28
C LEU A 49 1.55 1.56 5.06
N ARG A 50 1.93 1.90 6.29
CA ARG A 50 2.68 1.01 7.17
C ARG A 50 1.83 -0.16 7.68
N GLN A 51 0.57 0.10 8.01
CA GLN A 51 -0.36 -0.98 8.37
C GLN A 51 -0.55 -1.95 7.21
N VAL A 52 -0.73 -1.47 5.97
CA VAL A 52 -0.77 -2.32 4.77
C VAL A 52 0.42 -3.28 4.71
N ARG A 53 1.64 -2.78 4.93
CA ARG A 53 2.86 -3.60 4.97
C ARG A 53 2.80 -4.66 6.07
N ASN A 54 2.39 -4.25 7.28
CA ASN A 54 2.32 -5.16 8.43
C ASN A 54 1.22 -6.22 8.26
N THR A 55 0.15 -5.89 7.55
CA THR A 55 -1.03 -6.73 7.32
C THR A 55 -0.81 -7.74 6.19
N LEU A 56 -0.24 -7.33 5.05
CA LEU A 56 -0.07 -8.19 3.87
C LEU A 56 1.36 -8.68 3.63
N GLY A 57 2.33 -8.15 4.38
CA GLY A 57 3.75 -8.36 4.16
C GLY A 57 4.32 -7.52 3.00
N PRO A 58 5.66 -7.39 2.93
CA PRO A 58 6.34 -6.52 1.96
C PRO A 58 6.22 -6.97 0.49
N SER A 59 5.85 -8.24 0.27
CA SER A 59 5.67 -8.82 -1.07
C SER A 59 4.28 -8.57 -1.67
N CYS A 60 3.35 -7.96 -0.91
CA CYS A 60 1.97 -7.79 -1.32
C CYS A 60 1.82 -6.92 -2.58
N LEU A 61 2.69 -5.92 -2.75
CA LEU A 61 2.65 -4.98 -3.88
C LEU A 61 2.78 -5.66 -5.24
N VAL A 62 3.47 -6.80 -5.30
CA VAL A 62 3.64 -7.56 -6.55
C VAL A 62 2.28 -8.06 -7.05
N ARG A 63 1.42 -8.54 -6.13
CA ARG A 63 0.10 -9.09 -6.44
C ARG A 63 -1.02 -8.07 -6.37
N TYR A 64 -0.80 -6.93 -5.70
CA TYR A 64 -1.80 -5.89 -5.55
C TYR A 64 -2.09 -5.22 -6.89
N ARG A 65 -3.36 -5.20 -7.29
CA ARG A 65 -3.87 -4.37 -8.37
C ARG A 65 -4.62 -3.22 -7.74
N VAL A 66 -4.27 -2.00 -8.11
CA VAL A 66 -5.09 -0.83 -7.78
C VAL A 66 -6.45 -1.10 -8.42
N PRO A 67 -7.56 -1.08 -7.63
CA PRO A 67 -8.88 -1.16 -8.22
C PRO A 67 -9.01 -0.01 -9.20
N ASP A 68 -9.37 -0.33 -10.44
CA ASP A 68 -9.57 0.65 -11.50
C ASP A 68 -10.56 1.70 -11.00
N GLN A 69 -10.08 2.93 -10.78
CA GLN A 69 -10.90 4.05 -10.30
C GLN A 69 -11.67 4.68 -11.47
N ASN A 70 -12.05 3.91 -12.49
CA ASN A 70 -12.91 4.39 -13.55
C ASN A 70 -14.38 4.14 -13.16
N LYS A 71 -14.91 5.02 -12.31
CA LYS A 71 -16.33 5.38 -12.37
C LYS A 71 -16.58 6.75 -11.75
#